data_AF-A0A0F2RGZ1-F1
#
_entry.id   AF-A0A0F2RGZ1-F1
#
_cell.length_a   1.000
_cell.length_b   1.000
_cell.length_c   1.000
_cell.angle_alpha   90.00
_cell.angle_beta   90.00
_cell.angle_gamma   90.00
#
_symmetry.space_group_name_H-M   'P 1'
#
loop_
_entity.id
_entity.type
_entity.pdbx_description
1 polymer ?
#
loop_
_entity_poly.entity_id
_entity_poly.type
_entity_poly.pdbx_seq_one_letter_code
_entity_poly.pdbx_strand_id
1 'polypeptide(L)'
;MPALPGEPAQVLERQFARRMEAVETRWSPRQDSLRAQLEHTNEIWDDIQASEQRQPRYSSAWFYWPFMFALAVAEVPINRFSFELFFQESPAVALLVSFLVGGLLVTLAHRMGMLMCRFGYNAKRKNWWGEAAQIALVVALVIGLAYGVSILRQGYLAFITQPDMGFGQALESQQFGGAAIVALKAGLGLDGWIFMLINLAVVAVGVSAAYFCHDQHPDFEKVDRQKRKLEKQAAQMRAKRADEEALEKRRFANQMRRLGA
;
A
#
# COMPACT_ATOMS: atom_id res chain seq x y z
N MET A 1 -51.47 -48.47 15.66
CA MET A 1 -50.61 -48.42 14.46
C MET A 1 -50.76 -47.04 13.85
N PRO A 2 -49.69 -46.26 13.65
CA PRO A 2 -49.80 -44.99 12.94
C PRO A 2 -50.29 -45.29 11.51
N ALA A 3 -51.33 -44.60 11.08
CA ALA A 3 -51.85 -44.73 9.72
C ALA A 3 -50.74 -44.35 8.72
N LEU A 4 -50.48 -45.21 7.74
CA LEU A 4 -49.52 -44.92 6.69
C LEU A 4 -49.91 -43.60 6.01
N PRO A 5 -48.97 -42.66 5.80
CA PRO A 5 -49.27 -41.39 5.15
C PRO A 5 -49.87 -41.66 3.77
N GLY A 6 -50.98 -40.98 3.46
CA GLY A 6 -51.65 -41.10 2.17
C GLY A 6 -50.69 -40.79 1.01
N GLU A 7 -50.94 -41.38 -0.15
CA GLU A 7 -50.18 -41.19 -1.39
C GLU A 7 -49.72 -39.73 -1.66
N PRO A 8 -50.56 -38.69 -1.47
CA PRO A 8 -50.13 -37.30 -1.67
C PRO A 8 -49.07 -36.80 -0.68
N ALA A 9 -49.10 -37.27 0.57
CA ALA A 9 -48.10 -36.87 1.58
C ALA A 9 -46.72 -37.46 1.26
N GLN A 10 -46.67 -38.72 0.80
CA GLN A 10 -45.43 -39.36 0.37
C GLN A 10 -44.80 -38.66 -0.84
N VAL A 11 -45.63 -38.17 -1.78
CA VAL A 11 -45.14 -37.40 -2.94
C VAL A 11 -44.53 -36.07 -2.48
N LEU A 12 -45.16 -35.36 -1.55
CA LEU A 12 -44.62 -34.11 -1.01
C LEU A 12 -43.29 -34.31 -0.28
N GLU A 13 -43.16 -35.36 0.53
CA GLU A 13 -41.91 -35.69 1.22
C GLU A 13 -40.75 -35.92 0.23
N ARG A 14 -40.99 -36.68 -0.85
CA ARG A 14 -39.99 -36.89 -1.91
C ARG A 14 -39.63 -35.59 -2.62
N GLN A 15 -40.62 -34.73 -2.90
CA GLN A 15 -40.36 -33.43 -3.53
C GLN A 15 -39.58 -32.48 -2.61
N PHE A 16 -39.86 -32.50 -1.31
CA PHE A 16 -39.10 -31.73 -0.32
C PHE A 16 -37.67 -32.25 -0.20
N ALA A 17 -37.46 -33.56 -0.12
CA ALA A 17 -36.13 -34.17 -0.08
C ALA A 17 -35.29 -33.77 -1.30
N ARG A 18 -35.86 -33.85 -2.53
CA ARG A 18 -35.18 -33.41 -3.76
C ARG A 18 -34.83 -31.93 -3.75
N ARG A 19 -35.69 -31.08 -3.19
CA ARG A 19 -35.43 -29.63 -3.10
C ARG A 19 -34.33 -29.33 -2.09
N MET A 20 -34.31 -30.01 -0.95
CA MET A 20 -33.23 -29.91 0.03
C MET A 20 -31.90 -30.39 -0.53
N GLU A 21 -31.89 -31.52 -1.26
CA GLU A 21 -30.71 -32.02 -1.98
C GLU A 21 -30.23 -31.01 -3.02
N ALA A 22 -31.13 -30.39 -3.79
CA ALA A 22 -30.76 -29.36 -4.76
C ALA A 22 -30.12 -28.12 -4.09
N VAL A 23 -30.61 -27.72 -2.90
CA VAL A 23 -29.99 -26.66 -2.10
C VAL A 23 -28.58 -27.09 -1.69
N GLU A 24 -28.41 -28.29 -1.16
CA GLU A 24 -27.10 -28.82 -0.76
C GLU A 24 -26.10 -28.85 -1.92
N THR A 25 -26.47 -29.44 -3.06
CA THR A 25 -25.62 -29.55 -4.26
C THR A 25 -25.24 -28.17 -4.82
N ARG A 26 -26.12 -27.17 -4.70
CA ARG A 26 -25.85 -25.80 -5.16
C ARG A 26 -24.83 -25.08 -4.27
N TRP A 27 -24.84 -25.34 -2.96
CA TRP A 27 -23.99 -24.63 -1.99
C TRP A 27 -22.69 -25.38 -1.66
N SER A 28 -22.64 -26.71 -1.74
CA SER A 28 -21.46 -27.51 -1.36
C SER A 28 -20.17 -27.05 -2.07
N PRO A 29 -20.10 -26.93 -3.41
CA PRO A 29 -18.85 -26.57 -4.08
C PRO A 29 -18.26 -25.22 -3.62
N ARG A 30 -19.14 -24.25 -3.35
CA ARG A 30 -18.76 -22.93 -2.83
C ARG A 30 -18.35 -22.98 -1.36
N GLN A 31 -18.98 -23.82 -0.56
CA GLN A 31 -18.59 -24.04 0.83
C GLN A 31 -17.23 -24.73 0.93
N ASP A 32 -17.01 -25.75 0.10
CA ASP A 32 -15.79 -26.56 0.14
C ASP A 32 -14.58 -25.74 -0.35
N SER A 33 -14.74 -24.99 -1.44
CA SER A 33 -13.70 -24.04 -1.90
C SER A 33 -13.38 -22.95 -0.87
N LEU A 34 -14.39 -22.39 -0.20
CA LEU A 34 -14.16 -21.38 0.83
C LEU A 34 -13.52 -21.98 2.09
N ARG A 35 -13.90 -23.20 2.47
CA ARG A 35 -13.27 -23.94 3.57
C ARG A 35 -11.81 -24.22 3.26
N ALA A 36 -11.50 -24.73 2.08
CA ALA A 36 -10.12 -24.98 1.66
C ALA A 36 -9.27 -23.70 1.67
N GLN A 37 -9.82 -22.57 1.20
CA GLN A 37 -9.13 -21.28 1.29
C GLN A 37 -8.90 -20.83 2.73
N LEU A 38 -9.88 -21.03 3.61
CA LEU A 38 -9.80 -20.64 5.01
C LEU A 38 -8.82 -21.53 5.79
N GLU A 39 -8.84 -22.84 5.55
CA GLU A 39 -7.87 -23.81 6.08
C GLU A 39 -6.46 -23.45 5.66
N HIS A 40 -6.21 -23.27 4.37
CA HIS A 40 -4.90 -22.86 3.87
C HIS A 40 -4.43 -21.52 4.46
N THR A 41 -5.34 -20.54 4.60
CA THR A 41 -5.00 -19.25 5.22
C THR A 41 -4.72 -19.39 6.71
N ASN A 42 -5.43 -20.29 7.41
CA ASN A 42 -5.18 -20.59 8.83
C ASN A 42 -3.85 -21.30 9.04
N GLU A 43 -3.47 -22.23 8.19
CA GLU A 43 -2.15 -22.89 8.25
C GLU A 43 -1.02 -21.85 8.16
N ILE A 44 -1.10 -20.93 7.18
CA ILE A 44 -0.12 -19.84 7.04
C ILE A 44 -0.16 -18.92 8.26
N TRP A 45 -1.35 -18.59 8.76
CA TRP A 45 -1.51 -17.76 9.95
C TRP A 45 -0.86 -18.39 11.18
N ASP A 46 -1.10 -19.67 11.42
CA ASP A 46 -0.60 -20.40 12.58
C ASP A 46 0.93 -20.55 12.51
N ASP A 47 1.51 -20.78 11.32
CA ASP A 47 2.96 -20.79 11.10
C ASP A 47 3.61 -19.42 11.41
N ILE A 48 3.01 -18.33 10.93
CA ILE A 48 3.48 -16.98 11.25
C ILE A 48 3.31 -16.67 12.74
N GLN A 49 2.19 -17.07 13.35
CA GLN A 49 1.91 -16.82 14.77
C GLN A 49 2.88 -17.60 15.67
N ALA A 50 3.24 -18.83 15.29
CA ALA A 50 4.19 -19.65 16.02
C ALA A 50 5.61 -19.08 15.98
N SER A 51 6.00 -18.47 14.85
CA SER A 51 7.34 -17.88 14.66
C SER A 51 7.48 -16.49 15.28
N GLU A 52 6.46 -15.63 15.18
CA GLU A 52 6.55 -14.22 15.59
C GLU A 52 6.01 -13.95 17.01
N GLN A 53 5.16 -14.82 17.56
CA GLN A 53 4.59 -14.73 18.92
C GLN A 53 4.00 -13.35 19.29
N ARG A 54 3.49 -12.61 18.31
CA ARG A 54 2.92 -11.27 18.49
C ARG A 54 1.65 -11.09 17.65
N GLN A 55 0.93 -10.01 17.86
CA GLN A 55 -0.19 -9.62 17.00
C GLN A 55 0.32 -8.82 15.77
N PRO A 56 -0.38 -8.90 14.63
CA PRO A 56 -0.09 -8.06 13.46
C PRO A 56 -0.32 -6.59 13.78
N ARG A 57 0.58 -5.74 13.30
CA ARG A 57 0.44 -4.28 13.39
C ARG A 57 -0.26 -3.76 12.15
N TYR A 58 -1.35 -3.03 12.36
CA TYR A 58 -2.09 -2.38 11.28
C TYR A 58 -1.73 -0.90 11.24
N SER A 59 -1.42 -0.38 10.06
CA SER A 59 -1.58 1.05 9.81
C SER A 59 -2.96 1.33 9.23
N SER A 60 -3.58 2.38 9.73
CA SER A 60 -4.75 2.95 9.07
C SER A 60 -4.28 3.62 7.78
N ALA A 61 -4.55 2.95 6.65
CA ALA A 61 -4.27 3.48 5.31
C ALA A 61 -4.90 4.87 5.09
N TRP A 62 -5.99 5.15 5.80
CA TRP A 62 -6.72 6.42 5.76
C TRP A 62 -5.92 7.61 6.30
N PHE A 63 -5.07 7.41 7.33
CA PHE A 63 -4.22 8.49 7.85
C PHE A 63 -2.88 8.55 7.12
N TYR A 64 -2.34 7.40 6.74
CA TYR A 64 -1.03 7.30 6.12
C TYR A 64 -0.96 7.94 4.73
N TRP A 65 -1.92 7.66 3.84
CA TRP A 65 -1.88 8.18 2.47
C TRP A 65 -2.02 9.71 2.38
N PRO A 66 -2.95 10.36 3.09
CA PRO A 66 -3.02 11.82 3.13
C PRO A 66 -1.77 12.45 3.73
N PHE A 67 -1.15 11.83 4.74
CA PHE A 67 0.11 12.30 5.31
C PHE A 67 1.25 12.27 4.28
N MET A 68 1.39 11.18 3.53
CA MET A 68 2.40 11.08 2.46
C MET A 68 2.15 12.08 1.32
N PHE A 69 0.88 12.31 0.97
CA PHE A 69 0.51 13.32 0.00
C PHE A 69 0.84 14.74 0.51
N ALA A 70 0.54 15.04 1.77
CA ALA A 70 0.89 16.32 2.38
C ALA A 70 2.40 16.56 2.41
N LEU A 71 3.21 15.52 2.70
CA LEU A 71 4.67 15.61 2.58
C LEU A 71 5.11 15.93 1.14
N ALA A 72 4.56 15.25 0.14
CA ALA A 72 4.90 15.51 -1.26
C ALA A 72 4.53 16.94 -1.68
N VAL A 73 3.38 17.45 -1.25
CA VAL A 73 2.96 18.84 -1.49
C VAL A 73 3.87 19.83 -0.76
N ALA A 74 4.28 19.52 0.47
CA ALA A 74 5.21 20.35 1.24
C ALA A 74 6.61 20.43 0.62
N GLU A 75 7.05 19.40 -0.12
CA GLU A 75 8.31 19.43 -0.87
C GLU A 75 8.27 20.34 -2.11
N VAL A 76 7.09 20.58 -2.70
CA VAL A 76 6.95 21.44 -3.89
C VAL A 76 7.53 22.84 -3.68
N PRO A 77 7.14 23.64 -2.67
CA PRO A 77 7.72 24.97 -2.48
C PRO A 77 9.22 24.93 -2.16
N ILE A 78 9.69 23.88 -1.50
CA ILE A 78 11.12 23.71 -1.16
C ILE A 78 11.93 23.49 -2.44
N ASN A 79 11.44 22.66 -3.35
CA ASN A 79 12.20 22.24 -4.52
C ASN A 79 11.89 23.10 -5.77
N ARG A 80 10.80 23.86 -5.78
CA ARG A 80 10.42 24.76 -6.88
C ARG A 80 11.52 25.77 -7.20
N PHE A 81 12.10 26.40 -6.18
CA PHE A 81 13.17 27.39 -6.35
C PHE A 81 14.39 26.80 -7.06
N SER A 82 14.64 25.50 -6.94
CA SER A 82 15.74 24.81 -7.62
C SER A 82 15.52 24.68 -9.13
N PHE A 83 14.27 24.64 -9.59
CA PHE A 83 13.91 24.41 -10.99
C PHE A 83 13.50 25.68 -11.73
N GLU A 84 13.16 26.76 -11.03
CA GLU A 84 12.89 28.06 -11.64
C GLU A 84 14.08 28.59 -12.45
N LEU A 85 15.32 28.22 -12.09
CA LEU A 85 16.51 28.57 -12.88
C LEU A 85 16.47 28.02 -14.31
N PHE A 86 15.92 26.81 -14.50
CA PHE A 86 15.95 26.10 -15.80
C PHE A 86 14.72 26.35 -16.65
N PHE A 87 13.60 26.74 -16.04
CA PHE A 87 12.31 26.88 -16.69
C PHE A 87 11.66 28.25 -16.42
N GLN A 88 12.46 29.33 -16.48
CA GLN A 88 11.95 30.70 -16.31
C GLN A 88 10.79 31.02 -17.28
N GLU A 89 10.85 30.48 -18.49
CA GLU A 89 9.82 30.64 -19.54
C GLU A 89 8.52 29.86 -19.25
N SER A 90 8.54 28.93 -18.29
CA SER A 90 7.35 28.16 -17.92
C SER A 90 7.35 27.77 -16.44
N PRO A 91 6.83 28.65 -15.56
CA PRO A 91 6.63 28.36 -14.14
C PRO A 91 5.82 27.08 -13.90
N ALA A 92 4.93 26.72 -14.83
CA ALA A 92 4.18 25.47 -14.80
C ALA A 92 5.07 24.24 -14.93
N VAL A 93 6.11 24.27 -15.77
CA VAL A 93 7.07 23.17 -15.92
C VAL A 93 7.95 23.05 -14.67
N ALA A 94 8.43 24.16 -14.10
CA ALA A 94 9.18 24.14 -12.83
C ALA A 94 8.37 23.52 -11.68
N LEU A 95 7.08 23.87 -11.57
CA LEU A 95 6.16 23.29 -10.60
C LEU A 95 5.95 21.79 -10.83
N LEU A 96 5.72 21.37 -12.08
CA LEU A 96 5.53 19.97 -12.42
C LEU A 96 6.77 19.14 -12.08
N VAL A 97 7.95 19.59 -12.49
CA VAL A 97 9.22 18.91 -12.21
C VAL A 97 9.48 18.85 -10.71
N SER A 98 9.25 19.94 -9.98
CA SER A 98 9.37 19.96 -8.51
C SER A 98 8.41 18.97 -7.84
N PHE A 99 7.18 18.86 -8.34
CA PHE A 99 6.21 17.89 -7.84
C PHE A 99 6.64 16.45 -8.13
N LEU A 100 7.17 16.17 -9.32
CA LEU A 100 7.67 14.85 -9.70
C LEU A 100 8.86 14.43 -8.84
N VAL A 101 9.82 15.33 -8.63
CA VAL A 101 10.99 15.06 -7.77
C VAL A 101 10.58 14.86 -6.32
N GLY A 102 9.67 15.70 -5.80
CA GLY A 102 9.17 15.53 -4.44
C GLY A 102 8.37 14.23 -4.25
N GLY A 103 7.51 13.90 -5.21
CA GLY A 103 6.81 12.61 -5.24
C GLY A 103 7.76 11.41 -5.30
N LEU A 104 8.86 11.52 -6.06
CA LEU A 104 9.89 10.49 -6.11
C LEU A 104 10.62 10.33 -4.78
N LEU A 105 11.04 11.44 -4.14
CA LEU A 105 11.70 11.41 -2.83
C LEU A 105 10.80 10.79 -1.75
N VAL A 106 9.52 11.18 -1.70
CA VAL A 106 8.53 10.60 -0.78
C VAL A 106 8.32 9.10 -1.04
N THR A 107 8.31 8.69 -2.31
CA THR A 107 8.20 7.26 -2.68
C THR A 107 9.43 6.46 -2.26
N LEU A 108 10.63 7.02 -2.43
CA LEU A 108 11.88 6.40 -1.98
C LEU A 108 11.95 6.34 -0.45
N ALA A 109 11.53 7.40 0.25
CA ALA A 109 11.43 7.44 1.71
C ALA A 109 10.50 6.35 2.24
N HIS A 110 9.33 6.18 1.61
CA HIS A 110 8.41 5.10 1.92
C HIS A 110 9.04 3.72 1.74
N ARG A 111 9.70 3.49 0.60
CA ARG A 111 10.36 2.21 0.29
C ARG A 111 11.47 1.90 1.28
N MET A 112 12.28 2.90 1.60
CA MET A 112 13.32 2.80 2.62
C MET A 112 12.76 2.42 3.98
N GLY A 113 11.72 3.11 4.46
CA GLY A 113 11.12 2.80 5.77
C GLY A 113 10.55 1.38 5.85
N MET A 114 9.91 0.90 4.77
CA MET A 114 9.46 -0.49 4.68
C MET A 114 10.63 -1.49 4.72
N LEU A 115 11.71 -1.23 3.97
CA LEU A 115 12.88 -2.10 3.95
C LEU A 115 13.58 -2.13 5.32
N MET A 116 13.73 -0.98 5.98
CA MET A 116 14.29 -0.89 7.33
C MET A 116 13.44 -1.65 8.36
N CYS A 117 12.11 -1.59 8.24
CA CYS A 117 11.21 -2.36 9.11
C CYS A 117 11.39 -3.88 8.91
N ARG A 118 11.55 -4.32 7.66
CA ARG A 118 11.72 -5.74 7.30
C ARG A 118 13.13 -6.27 7.54
N PHE A 119 14.14 -5.39 7.59
CA PHE A 119 15.53 -5.78 7.80
C PHE A 119 15.71 -6.62 9.08
N GLY A 120 15.03 -6.24 10.17
CA GLY A 120 15.07 -7.00 11.43
C GLY A 120 14.51 -8.43 11.30
N TYR A 121 13.54 -8.64 10.41
CA TYR A 121 12.98 -9.95 10.12
C TYR A 121 13.92 -10.79 9.24
N ASN A 122 14.42 -10.23 8.13
CA ASN A 122 15.26 -10.99 7.20
C ASN A 122 16.69 -11.22 7.70
N ALA A 123 17.18 -10.37 8.61
CA ALA A 123 18.42 -10.61 9.33
C ALA A 123 18.39 -11.95 10.08
N LYS A 124 17.25 -12.31 10.67
CA LYS A 124 17.08 -13.61 11.37
C LYS A 124 17.07 -14.80 10.41
N ARG A 125 16.65 -14.61 9.15
CA ARG A 125 16.53 -15.67 8.12
C ARG A 125 17.75 -15.79 7.19
N LYS A 126 18.90 -15.21 7.56
CA LYS A 126 20.19 -15.26 6.82
C LYS A 126 20.16 -14.68 5.39
N ASN A 127 19.08 -14.02 4.96
CA ASN A 127 18.97 -13.35 3.66
C ASN A 127 19.19 -11.83 3.77
N TRP A 128 20.10 -11.40 4.64
CA TRP A 128 20.29 -9.98 4.97
C TRP A 128 21.04 -9.20 3.89
N TRP A 129 21.88 -9.86 3.09
CA TRP A 129 22.69 -9.22 2.05
C TRP A 129 21.84 -8.62 0.93
N GLY A 130 20.81 -9.34 0.47
CA GLY A 130 19.90 -8.84 -0.57
C GLY A 130 19.17 -7.59 -0.12
N GLU A 131 18.70 -7.56 1.13
CA GLU A 131 18.03 -6.38 1.70
C GLU A 131 18.99 -5.24 1.98
N ALA A 132 20.19 -5.52 2.49
CA ALA A 132 21.22 -4.52 2.70
C ALA A 132 21.61 -3.83 1.38
N ALA A 133 21.73 -4.59 0.29
CA ALA A 133 22.00 -4.05 -1.04
C ALA A 133 20.87 -3.14 -1.54
N GLN A 134 19.60 -3.53 -1.32
CA GLN A 134 18.45 -2.70 -1.66
C GLN A 134 18.40 -1.42 -0.83
N ILE A 135 18.64 -1.49 0.48
CA ILE A 135 18.74 -0.33 1.36
C ILE A 135 19.85 0.59 0.86
N ALA A 136 21.05 0.07 0.61
CA ALA A 136 22.17 0.85 0.11
C ALA A 136 21.85 1.55 -1.23
N LEU A 137 21.18 0.86 -2.16
CA LEU A 137 20.75 1.44 -3.43
C LEU A 137 19.75 2.58 -3.24
N VAL A 138 18.73 2.39 -2.39
CA VAL A 138 17.73 3.44 -2.13
C VAL A 138 18.37 4.62 -1.39
N VAL A 139 19.30 4.39 -0.44
CA VAL A 139 20.06 5.45 0.25
C VAL A 139 20.85 6.24 -0.79
N ALA A 140 21.58 5.57 -1.67
CA ALA A 140 22.37 6.22 -2.72
C ALA A 140 21.50 7.07 -3.65
N LEU A 141 20.32 6.58 -4.03
CA LEU A 141 19.36 7.34 -4.85
C LEU A 141 18.81 8.57 -4.11
N VAL A 142 18.43 8.42 -2.83
CA VAL A 142 17.96 9.54 -2.00
C VAL A 142 19.04 10.61 -1.85
N ILE A 143 20.27 10.21 -1.50
CA ILE A 143 21.40 11.13 -1.35
C ILE A 143 21.71 11.79 -2.69
N GLY A 144 21.76 11.04 -3.79
CA GLY A 144 22.04 11.57 -5.13
C GLY A 144 20.99 12.59 -5.59
N LEU A 145 19.70 12.31 -5.36
CA LEU A 145 18.62 13.24 -5.69
C LEU A 145 18.66 14.49 -4.80
N ALA A 146 18.80 14.33 -3.48
CA ALA A 146 18.89 15.46 -2.56
C ALA A 146 20.11 16.35 -2.86
N TYR A 147 21.26 15.74 -3.16
CA TYR A 147 22.47 16.43 -3.58
C TYR A 147 22.27 17.21 -4.88
N GLY A 148 21.70 16.54 -5.90
CA GLY A 148 21.39 17.17 -7.18
C GLY A 148 20.48 18.39 -7.03
N VAL A 149 19.35 18.24 -6.35
CA VAL A 149 18.39 19.35 -6.11
C VAL A 149 19.04 20.50 -5.34
N SER A 150 19.92 20.20 -4.39
CA SER A 150 20.60 21.21 -3.58
C SER A 150 21.62 22.02 -4.37
N ILE A 151 22.34 21.39 -5.32
CA ILE A 151 23.22 22.10 -6.25
C ILE A 151 22.42 23.03 -7.16
N LEU A 152 21.30 22.54 -7.72
CA LEU A 152 20.45 23.37 -8.59
C LEU A 152 19.93 24.59 -7.83
N ARG A 153 19.55 24.40 -6.56
CA ARG A 153 19.12 25.49 -5.69
C ARG A 153 20.22 26.50 -5.39
N GLN A 154 21.42 26.02 -5.05
CA GLN A 154 22.56 26.89 -4.80
C GLN A 154 22.89 27.73 -6.05
N GLY A 155 22.85 27.12 -7.24
CA GLY A 155 23.01 27.84 -8.51
C GLY A 155 21.95 28.93 -8.71
N TYR A 156 20.69 28.65 -8.37
CA TYR A 156 19.62 29.64 -8.43
C TYR A 156 19.85 30.81 -7.46
N LEU A 157 20.21 30.54 -6.20
CA LEU A 157 20.48 31.57 -5.21
C LEU A 157 21.68 32.44 -5.59
N ALA A 158 22.75 31.84 -6.11
CA ALA A 158 23.90 32.57 -6.62
C ALA A 158 23.54 33.48 -7.81
N PHE A 159 22.64 33.03 -8.69
CA PHE A 159 22.17 33.82 -9.83
C PHE A 159 21.35 35.04 -9.39
N ILE A 160 20.38 34.88 -8.49
CA ILE A 160 19.52 36.01 -8.06
C ILE A 160 20.25 37.03 -7.18
N THR A 161 21.39 36.67 -6.58
CA THR A 161 22.16 37.54 -5.68
C THR A 161 23.28 38.31 -6.38
N GLN A 162 23.58 38.02 -7.65
CA GLN A 162 24.56 38.77 -8.44
C GLN A 162 23.87 39.93 -9.19
N PRO A 163 24.16 41.20 -8.84
CA PRO A 163 23.47 42.37 -9.42
C PRO A 163 23.89 42.71 -10.86
N ASP A 164 25.07 42.24 -11.32
CA ASP A 164 25.76 42.80 -12.48
C ASP A 164 25.86 41.87 -13.71
N MET A 165 25.41 40.61 -13.63
CA MET A 165 25.36 39.72 -14.81
C MET A 165 23.92 39.51 -15.26
N GLY A 166 23.50 40.27 -16.26
CA GLY A 166 22.20 40.09 -16.89
C GLY A 166 22.08 38.70 -17.55
N PHE A 167 20.92 38.06 -17.38
CA PHE A 167 20.56 36.74 -17.92
C PHE A 167 20.98 36.54 -19.39
N GLY A 168 20.92 37.58 -20.21
CA GLY A 168 21.33 37.56 -21.63
C GLY A 168 22.82 37.25 -21.85
N GLN A 169 23.73 37.76 -21.01
CA GLN A 169 25.17 37.48 -21.10
C GLN A 169 25.53 36.05 -20.63
N ALA A 170 24.79 35.51 -19.67
CA ALA A 170 24.93 34.13 -19.24
C ALA A 170 24.37 33.14 -20.28
N LEU A 171 23.36 33.54 -21.07
CA LEU A 171 22.76 32.73 -22.14
C LEU A 171 23.63 32.72 -23.41
N GLU A 172 24.21 33.87 -23.78
CA GLU A 172 25.09 34.03 -24.96
C GLU A 172 26.39 33.21 -24.85
N SER A 173 26.87 32.95 -23.64
CA SER A 173 28.09 32.17 -23.40
C SER A 173 27.92 30.65 -23.56
N GLN A 174 26.75 30.17 -24.01
CA GLN A 174 26.45 28.72 -24.13
C GLN A 174 26.63 27.96 -22.81
N GLN A 175 26.65 28.71 -21.70
CA GLN A 175 27.14 28.28 -20.40
C GLN A 175 25.99 27.93 -19.45
N PHE A 176 24.75 27.81 -19.93
CA PHE A 176 23.59 27.50 -19.08
C PHE A 176 23.52 26.02 -18.66
N GLY A 177 23.75 25.10 -19.61
CA GLY A 177 24.09 23.71 -19.26
C GLY A 177 25.43 23.64 -18.51
N GLY A 178 26.34 24.56 -18.85
CA GLY A 178 27.60 24.77 -18.17
C GLY A 178 27.48 25.21 -16.71
N ALA A 179 26.48 26.01 -16.32
CA ALA A 179 26.36 26.57 -14.98
C ALA A 179 25.92 25.51 -13.98
N ALA A 180 25.01 24.62 -14.38
CA ALA A 180 24.68 23.42 -13.61
C ALA A 180 25.90 22.48 -13.49
N ILE A 181 26.65 22.29 -14.57
CA ILE A 181 27.88 21.47 -14.60
C ILE A 181 29.02 22.11 -13.80
N VAL A 182 29.13 23.44 -13.80
CA VAL A 182 30.12 24.23 -13.05
C VAL A 182 29.74 24.24 -11.58
N ALA A 183 28.45 24.35 -11.24
CA ALA A 183 27.96 24.19 -9.87
C ALA A 183 28.17 22.75 -9.36
N LEU A 184 27.97 21.73 -10.21
CA LEU A 184 28.35 20.34 -9.92
C LEU A 184 29.86 20.18 -9.67
N LYS A 185 30.70 20.89 -10.44
CA LYS A 185 32.17 20.88 -10.27
C LYS A 185 32.64 21.68 -9.05
N ALA A 186 31.94 22.76 -8.69
CA ALA A 186 32.27 23.61 -7.56
C ALA A 186 31.90 22.98 -6.21
N GLY A 187 31.00 22.00 -6.21
CA GLY A 187 30.50 21.35 -5.00
C GLY A 187 29.49 22.22 -4.23
N LEU A 188 28.99 21.69 -3.11
CA LEU A 188 28.06 22.45 -2.26
C LEU A 188 28.82 23.38 -1.31
N GLY A 189 28.44 24.65 -1.36
CA GLY A 189 28.69 25.63 -0.31
C GLY A 189 27.71 25.46 0.85
N LEU A 190 27.82 26.34 1.85
CA LEU A 190 27.01 26.28 3.08
C LEU A 190 25.50 26.21 2.78
N ASP A 191 24.99 27.08 1.91
CA ASP A 191 23.56 27.14 1.56
C ASP A 191 23.09 25.81 0.93
N GLY A 192 23.90 25.23 0.05
CA GLY A 192 23.65 23.94 -0.54
C GLY A 192 23.55 22.82 0.50
N TRP A 193 24.48 22.77 1.46
CA TRP A 193 24.43 21.80 2.55
C TRP A 193 23.20 21.95 3.43
N ILE A 194 22.79 23.18 3.75
CA ILE A 194 21.58 23.46 4.51
C ILE A 194 20.35 22.91 3.77
N PHE A 195 20.23 23.15 2.46
CA PHE A 195 19.12 22.61 1.66
C PHE A 195 19.14 21.10 1.53
N MET A 196 20.32 20.50 1.45
CA MET A 196 20.45 19.05 1.44
C MET A 196 19.96 18.46 2.76
N LEU A 197 20.33 19.06 3.89
CA LEU A 197 19.87 18.63 5.21
C LEU A 197 18.35 18.78 5.38
N ILE A 198 17.75 19.86 4.86
CA ILE A 198 16.29 20.03 4.87
C ILE A 198 15.60 18.91 4.08
N ASN A 199 16.06 18.62 2.86
CA ASN A 199 15.52 17.52 2.05
C ASN A 199 15.68 16.16 2.76
N LEU A 200 16.84 15.91 3.35
CA LEU A 200 17.08 14.69 4.13
C LEU A 200 16.20 14.61 5.38
N ALA A 201 15.90 15.73 6.04
CA ALA A 201 14.99 15.76 7.18
C ALA A 201 13.56 15.38 6.77
N VAL A 202 13.06 15.90 5.64
CA VAL A 202 11.74 15.52 5.10
C VAL A 202 11.71 14.03 4.75
N VAL A 203 12.76 13.53 4.09
CA VAL A 203 12.90 12.10 3.82
C VAL A 203 12.92 11.29 5.11
N ALA A 204 13.66 11.72 6.14
CA ALA A 204 13.73 11.02 7.42
C ALA A 204 12.35 10.94 8.10
N VAL A 205 11.53 11.99 8.01
CA VAL A 205 10.14 11.97 8.47
C VAL A 205 9.32 10.94 7.70
N GLY A 206 9.43 10.91 6.37
CA GLY A 206 8.76 9.92 5.52
C GLY A 206 9.19 8.47 5.80
N VAL A 207 10.50 8.25 5.99
CA VAL A 207 11.08 6.95 6.38
C VAL A 207 10.54 6.52 7.74
N SER A 208 10.53 7.42 8.71
CA SER A 208 10.04 7.13 10.07
C SER A 208 8.56 6.78 10.05
N ALA A 209 7.74 7.55 9.33
CA ALA A 209 6.32 7.27 9.17
C ALA A 209 6.10 5.87 8.55
N ALA A 210 6.79 5.55 7.46
CA ALA A 210 6.70 4.23 6.84
C ALA A 210 7.19 3.09 7.76
N TYR A 211 8.28 3.31 8.50
CA TYR A 211 8.83 2.35 9.45
C TYR A 211 7.83 2.01 10.57
N PHE A 212 7.14 3.02 11.12
CA PHE A 212 6.16 2.81 12.19
C PHE A 212 4.79 2.33 11.68
N CYS A 213 4.44 2.61 10.42
CA CYS A 213 3.16 2.20 9.87
C CYS A 213 3.14 0.78 9.29
N HIS A 214 4.28 0.21 8.88
CA HIS A 214 4.30 -1.14 8.31
C HIS A 214 4.71 -2.21 9.30
N ASP A 215 4.16 -3.42 9.17
CA ASP A 215 4.57 -4.58 9.94
C ASP A 215 5.95 -5.09 9.48
N GLN A 216 6.73 -5.64 10.42
CA GLN A 216 8.06 -6.20 10.15
C GLN A 216 7.96 -7.47 9.30
N HIS A 217 6.89 -8.26 9.47
CA HIS A 217 6.66 -9.48 8.71
C HIS A 217 5.87 -9.13 7.43
N PRO A 218 6.39 -9.45 6.23
CA PRO A 218 5.85 -8.96 4.95
C PRO A 218 4.40 -9.37 4.67
N ASP A 219 3.98 -10.53 5.20
CA ASP A 219 2.67 -11.12 4.91
C ASP A 219 1.71 -11.20 6.10
N PHE A 220 2.13 -10.83 7.31
CA PHE A 220 1.33 -11.08 8.52
C PHE A 220 0.02 -10.30 8.51
N GLU A 221 0.09 -9.01 8.18
CA GLU A 221 -1.09 -8.17 8.02
C GLU A 221 -2.00 -8.64 6.87
N LYS A 222 -1.42 -9.12 5.76
CA LYS A 222 -2.20 -9.56 4.59
C LYS A 222 -2.99 -10.83 4.91
N VAL A 223 -2.34 -11.79 5.57
CA VAL A 223 -2.93 -13.07 5.97
C VAL A 223 -4.07 -12.85 6.96
N ASP A 224 -3.90 -11.96 7.96
CA ASP A 224 -5.01 -11.62 8.87
C ASP A 224 -6.21 -11.02 8.12
N ARG A 225 -5.97 -10.00 7.28
CA ARG A 225 -7.04 -9.35 6.51
C ARG A 225 -7.77 -10.34 5.60
N GLN A 226 -7.02 -11.27 4.99
CA GLN A 226 -7.58 -12.33 4.16
C GLN A 226 -8.41 -13.30 5.00
N LYS A 227 -7.90 -13.74 6.15
CA LYS A 227 -8.62 -14.60 7.11
C LYS A 227 -9.94 -13.97 7.53
N ARG A 228 -9.93 -12.72 8.02
CA ARG A 228 -11.15 -11.99 8.42
C ARG A 228 -12.16 -11.86 7.27
N LYS A 229 -11.68 -11.61 6.05
CA LYS A 229 -12.53 -11.54 4.86
C LYS A 229 -13.18 -12.88 4.55
N LEU A 230 -12.42 -13.98 4.58
CA LEU A 230 -12.92 -15.33 4.34
C LEU A 230 -13.89 -15.78 5.43
N GLU A 231 -13.61 -15.50 6.70
CA GLU A 231 -14.51 -15.77 7.83
C GLU A 231 -15.85 -15.03 7.65
N LYS A 232 -15.81 -13.75 7.27
CA LYS A 232 -17.02 -12.97 6.98
C LYS A 232 -17.81 -13.55 5.82
N GLN A 233 -17.13 -13.96 4.75
CA GLN A 233 -17.76 -14.62 3.60
C GLN A 233 -18.38 -15.97 4.00
N ALA A 234 -17.72 -16.73 4.86
CA ALA A 234 -18.20 -18.02 5.36
C ALA A 234 -19.44 -17.85 6.21
N ALA A 235 -19.44 -16.86 7.12
CA ALA A 235 -20.60 -16.52 7.93
C ALA A 235 -21.80 -16.10 7.07
N GLN A 236 -21.58 -15.23 6.08
CA GLN A 236 -22.63 -14.78 5.14
C GLN A 236 -23.19 -15.95 4.31
N MET A 237 -22.33 -16.85 3.86
CA MET A 237 -22.76 -18.02 3.08
C MET A 237 -23.58 -19.00 3.94
N ARG A 238 -23.15 -19.26 5.18
CA ARG A 238 -23.91 -20.08 6.13
C ARG A 238 -25.29 -19.48 6.41
N ALA A 239 -25.37 -18.17 6.60
CA ALA A 239 -26.64 -17.46 6.80
C ALA A 239 -27.58 -17.63 5.59
N LYS A 240 -27.09 -17.38 4.36
CA LYS A 240 -27.90 -17.54 3.14
C LYS A 240 -28.40 -18.97 2.94
N ARG A 241 -27.57 -19.96 3.21
CA ARG A 241 -27.98 -21.38 3.16
C ARG A 241 -29.08 -21.66 4.20
N ALA A 242 -28.89 -21.22 5.44
CA ALA A 242 -29.86 -21.42 6.51
C ALA A 242 -31.21 -20.75 6.18
N ASP A 243 -31.21 -19.57 5.56
CA ASP A 243 -32.42 -18.89 5.11
C ASP A 243 -33.14 -19.67 4.00
N GLU A 244 -32.42 -20.19 3.00
CA GLU A 244 -33.01 -21.02 1.93
C GLU A 244 -33.60 -22.32 2.50
N GLU A 245 -32.89 -23.00 3.41
CA GLU A 245 -33.39 -24.21 4.08
C GLU A 245 -34.63 -23.91 4.95
N ALA A 246 -34.64 -22.79 5.67
CA ALA A 246 -35.78 -22.38 6.48
C ALA A 246 -37.01 -22.06 5.62
N LEU A 247 -36.82 -21.45 4.45
CA LEU A 247 -37.89 -21.19 3.48
C LEU A 247 -38.51 -22.49 2.94
N GLU A 248 -37.68 -23.46 2.54
CA GLU A 248 -38.18 -24.76 2.07
C GLU A 248 -38.89 -25.53 3.18
N LYS A 249 -38.35 -25.53 4.41
CA LYS A 249 -39.02 -26.13 5.59
C LYS A 249 -40.39 -25.49 5.86
N ARG A 250 -40.49 -24.16 5.79
CA ARG A 250 -41.77 -23.43 5.94
C ARG A 250 -42.76 -23.77 4.83
N ARG A 251 -42.30 -23.84 3.57
CA ARG A 251 -43.13 -24.25 2.42
C ARG A 251 -43.66 -25.66 2.60
N PHE A 252 -42.81 -26.61 2.99
CA PHE A 252 -43.21 -27.98 3.23
C PHE A 252 -44.20 -28.11 4.39
N ALA A 253 -43.94 -27.45 5.53
CA ALA A 253 -44.86 -27.44 6.67
C ALA A 253 -46.24 -26.88 6.30
N ASN A 254 -46.29 -25.81 5.51
CA ASN A 254 -47.54 -25.24 5.01
C ASN A 254 -48.29 -26.18 4.04
N GLN A 255 -47.56 -26.92 3.19
CA GLN A 255 -48.16 -27.92 2.30
C GLN A 255 -48.73 -29.12 3.08
N MET A 256 -48.00 -29.63 4.07
CA MET A 256 -48.46 -30.72 4.94
C MET A 256 -49.70 -30.34 5.75
N ARG A 257 -49.75 -29.11 6.28
CA ARG A 257 -50.92 -28.61 7.02
C ARG A 257 -52.19 -28.56 6.15
N ARG A 258 -52.05 -28.32 4.83
CA ARG A 258 -53.16 -28.32 3.88
C ARG A 258 -53.64 -29.72 3.49
N LEU A 259 -52.79 -30.75 3.64
CA LEU A 259 -53.19 -32.14 3.37
C LEU A 259 -53.81 -32.84 4.59
N GLY A 260 -53.51 -32.35 5.81
CA GLY A 260 -54.07 -32.86 7.06
C GLY A 260 -55.31 -32.11 7.55
N ALA A 261 -55.74 -31.06 6.83
CA ALA A 261 -56.99 -30.32 7.03
C ALA A 261 -57.98 -30.74 5.94
#